data_AF-A0A6G9YKC7-F1
#
_entry.id   AF-A0A6G9YKC7-F1
#
_cell.length_a   1.000
_cell.length_b   1.000
_cell.length_c   1.000
_cell.angle_alpha   90.00
_cell.angle_beta   90.00
_cell.angle_gamma   90.00
#
_symmetry.space_group_name_H-M   'P 1'
#
loop_
_entity.id
_entity.type
_entity.pdbx_description
1 polymer ?
#
loop_
_entity_poly.entity_id
_entity_poly.type
_entity_poly.pdbx_seq_one_letter_code
_entity_poly.pdbx_strand_id
1 'polypeptide(L)'
;MEHQPPQGRSWQVITAALDKAMGPGRGNSSGWVRYLCPVHEGDGRYHNPSLGVRYDERQAKTIVRCFAGCDDQDVLARLNLRVRDMFDRLPERRTDTRRPDTGRAGRGQQQPSNSSKVVAPVEKAILAARFPILSKPDLGVQVGPPETVDTYVYRWPNGRVEGAVKRVHTPHEHGHKKSFWQARWTGTAWEKGGFAPIPWQLSDIREALDTGREIYVCEGEKDVQRANQAGLIATCNAMGAGSWTPEHARWLRGAARVIVIADRDRPGYRHAAKVADTLVGRVGEVRVLQARGGKDLSDHFDAGYDLSDLEPVPYLDRPQPPRNHPPPAGRDPSPSRGYTRTR
;
A
#
# COMPACT_ATOMS: atom_id res chain seq x y z
N MET A 1 29.08 7.38 -32.41
CA MET A 1 29.49 6.77 -31.13
C MET A 1 29.58 7.92 -30.13
N GLU A 2 28.60 8.06 -29.24
CA GLU A 2 28.63 9.13 -28.23
C GLU A 2 29.69 8.80 -27.17
N HIS A 3 30.68 9.67 -27.04
CA HIS A 3 31.71 9.60 -26.00
C HIS A 3 31.04 9.87 -24.65
N GLN A 4 30.84 8.84 -23.83
CA GLN A 4 30.46 9.02 -22.43
C GLN A 4 31.71 9.48 -21.64
N PRO A 5 31.63 10.57 -20.86
CA PRO A 5 32.75 11.08 -20.08
C PRO A 5 33.21 10.05 -19.03
N PRO A 6 34.48 10.06 -18.61
CA PRO A 6 35.02 9.12 -17.64
C PRO A 6 34.31 9.28 -16.28
N GLN A 7 33.47 8.30 -15.95
CA GLN A 7 32.70 8.26 -14.72
C GLN A 7 33.54 7.74 -13.55
N GLY A 8 33.34 8.34 -12.38
CA GLY A 8 34.06 8.05 -11.15
C GLY A 8 33.78 6.68 -10.51
N ARG A 9 34.51 6.33 -9.44
CA ARG A 9 34.32 5.06 -8.69
C ARG A 9 32.93 4.96 -8.09
N SER A 10 32.44 6.04 -7.48
CA SER A 10 31.11 6.11 -6.86
C SER A 10 30.00 5.82 -7.87
N TRP A 11 30.18 6.27 -9.11
CA TRP A 11 29.24 6.01 -10.19
C TRP A 11 29.15 4.52 -10.47
N GLN A 12 30.29 3.87 -10.72
CA GLN A 12 30.36 2.45 -11.04
C GLN A 12 29.76 1.58 -9.94
N VAL A 13 30.04 1.88 -8.67
CA VAL A 13 29.49 1.14 -7.52
C VAL A 13 27.97 1.26 -7.46
N ILE A 14 27.44 2.46 -7.62
CA ILE A 14 26.00 2.73 -7.50
C ILE A 14 25.25 2.16 -8.72
N THR A 15 25.72 2.40 -9.94
CA THR A 15 25.05 1.89 -11.14
C THR A 15 25.15 0.37 -11.25
N ALA A 16 26.28 -0.26 -10.90
CA ALA A 16 26.37 -1.72 -10.89
C ALA A 16 25.41 -2.36 -9.88
N ALA A 17 25.25 -1.76 -8.70
CA ALA A 17 24.29 -2.24 -7.71
C ALA A 17 22.83 -2.06 -8.19
N LEU A 18 22.53 -0.92 -8.82
CA LEU A 18 21.21 -0.64 -9.38
C LEU A 18 20.89 -1.53 -10.59
N ASP A 19 21.82 -1.70 -11.53
CA ASP A 19 21.63 -2.56 -12.70
C ASP A 19 21.37 -4.00 -12.26
N LYS A 20 22.11 -4.47 -11.25
CA LYS A 20 21.90 -5.81 -10.67
C LYS A 20 20.55 -5.95 -9.98
N ALA A 21 20.07 -4.92 -9.29
CA ALA A 21 18.85 -5.00 -8.47
C ALA A 21 17.57 -4.68 -9.27
N MET A 22 17.65 -3.74 -10.21
CA MET A 22 16.51 -3.10 -10.86
C MET A 22 16.55 -3.18 -12.39
N GLY A 23 17.62 -3.71 -12.97
CA GLY A 23 17.86 -3.73 -14.41
C GLY A 23 18.52 -2.44 -14.92
N PRO A 24 18.91 -2.43 -16.22
CA PRO A 24 19.73 -1.37 -16.79
C PRO A 24 19.02 -0.01 -16.77
N GLY A 25 19.74 1.02 -16.32
CA GLY A 25 19.26 2.40 -16.32
C GLY A 25 19.05 2.95 -17.74
N ARG A 26 18.09 3.87 -17.89
CA ARG A 26 17.85 4.58 -19.16
C ARG A 26 18.40 6.00 -19.09
N GLY A 27 19.41 6.29 -19.89
CA GLY A 27 19.96 7.64 -20.04
C GLY A 27 18.98 8.58 -20.75
N ASN A 28 19.12 9.88 -20.49
CA ASN A 28 18.46 10.93 -21.26
C ASN A 28 19.48 12.02 -21.64
N SER A 29 19.06 12.96 -22.50
CA SER A 29 19.89 14.08 -22.96
C SER A 29 20.30 15.07 -21.85
N SER A 30 19.75 14.96 -20.63
CA SER A 30 20.06 15.83 -19.49
C SER A 30 21.21 15.32 -18.60
N GLY A 31 21.86 14.22 -18.98
CA GLY A 31 22.97 13.62 -18.22
C GLY A 31 22.52 12.85 -16.96
N TRP A 32 21.21 12.65 -16.78
CA TRP A 32 20.66 11.77 -15.74
C TRP A 32 20.42 10.39 -16.32
N VAL A 33 20.77 9.35 -15.57
CA VAL A 33 20.33 7.98 -15.83
C VAL A 33 19.17 7.68 -14.90
N ARG A 34 18.05 7.23 -15.47
CA ARG A 34 16.86 6.90 -14.70
C ARG A 34 16.80 5.42 -14.38
N TYR A 35 16.50 5.12 -13.13
CA TYR A 35 16.30 3.81 -12.56
C TYR A 35 14.92 3.72 -11.89
N LEU A 36 14.48 2.48 -11.66
CA LEU A 36 13.42 2.22 -10.70
C LEU A 36 14.00 2.38 -9.29
N CYS A 37 13.27 3.05 -8.41
CA CYS A 37 13.68 3.22 -7.02
C CYS A 37 13.56 1.89 -6.26
N PRO A 38 14.64 1.32 -5.70
CA PRO A 38 14.57 0.06 -4.95
C PRO A 38 13.73 0.16 -3.67
N VAL A 39 13.36 1.38 -3.25
CA VAL A 39 12.50 1.63 -2.10
C VAL A 39 11.03 1.44 -2.49
N HIS A 40 10.40 2.39 -3.17
CA HIS A 40 8.96 2.28 -3.47
C HIS A 40 8.64 1.53 -4.78
N GLU A 41 9.63 1.29 -5.63
CA GLU A 41 9.51 0.55 -6.91
C GLU A 41 10.33 -0.75 -6.89
N GLY A 42 10.86 -1.14 -5.73
CA GLY A 42 11.59 -2.39 -5.50
C GLY A 42 10.76 -3.66 -5.69
N ASP A 43 9.58 -3.54 -6.29
CA ASP A 43 8.67 -4.62 -6.67
C ASP A 43 8.74 -4.97 -8.17
N GLY A 44 9.70 -4.38 -8.89
CA GLY A 44 10.07 -4.77 -10.25
C GLY A 44 8.97 -4.54 -11.29
N ARG A 45 7.95 -3.70 -11.03
CA ARG A 45 6.97 -3.31 -12.08
C ARG A 45 7.59 -2.25 -13.00
N TYR A 46 7.04 -2.13 -14.21
CA TYR A 46 7.17 -0.90 -15.01
C TYR A 46 6.46 0.22 -14.27
N HIS A 47 7.21 0.94 -13.45
CA HIS A 47 6.84 2.25 -12.95
C HIS A 47 7.57 3.30 -13.79
N ASN A 48 7.06 4.52 -13.82
CA ASN A 48 7.77 5.59 -14.48
C ASN A 48 9.07 5.83 -13.68
N PRO A 49 10.27 5.58 -14.22
CA PRO A 49 11.51 5.54 -13.45
C PRO A 49 11.66 6.79 -12.57
N SER A 50 11.56 6.61 -11.26
CA SER A 50 11.50 7.73 -10.31
C SER A 50 12.85 8.06 -9.68
N LEU A 51 13.85 7.18 -9.85
CA LEU A 51 15.19 7.39 -9.33
C LEU A 51 16.07 7.99 -10.41
N GLY A 52 16.59 9.20 -10.18
CA GLY A 52 17.63 9.79 -10.99
C GLY A 52 19.00 9.53 -10.38
N VAL A 53 19.95 9.12 -11.22
CA VAL A 53 21.37 9.03 -10.87
C VAL A 53 22.17 9.92 -11.81
N ARG A 54 23.03 10.77 -11.25
CA ARG A 54 23.91 11.68 -12.01
C ARG A 54 25.28 11.77 -11.35
N TYR A 55 26.34 11.66 -12.14
CA TYR A 55 27.69 11.96 -11.67
C TYR A 55 27.95 13.48 -11.70
N ASP A 56 28.54 14.01 -10.64
CA ASP A 56 28.97 15.39 -10.53
C ASP A 56 30.50 15.44 -10.44
N GLU A 57 31.14 15.74 -11.57
CA GLU A 57 32.60 15.79 -11.68
C GLU A 57 33.23 16.85 -10.76
N ARG A 58 32.57 18.00 -10.56
CA ARG A 58 33.10 19.09 -9.73
C ARG A 58 33.22 18.68 -8.27
N GLN A 59 32.30 17.84 -7.81
CA GLN A 59 32.27 17.36 -6.43
C GLN A 59 32.81 15.93 -6.30
N ALA A 60 33.25 15.31 -7.40
CA ALA A 60 33.66 13.92 -7.47
C ALA A 60 32.67 12.99 -6.74
N LYS A 61 31.37 13.15 -7.02
CA LYS A 61 30.30 12.43 -6.32
C LYS A 61 29.17 12.01 -7.25
N THR A 62 28.54 10.89 -6.93
CA THR A 62 27.32 10.42 -7.57
C THR A 62 26.10 10.84 -6.76
N ILE A 63 25.23 11.62 -7.38
CA ILE A 63 23.95 12.05 -6.82
C ILE A 63 22.92 10.99 -7.17
N VAL A 64 22.31 10.42 -6.15
CA VAL A 64 21.12 9.57 -6.23
C VAL A 64 19.97 10.41 -5.71
N ARG A 65 18.85 10.47 -6.44
CA ARG A 65 17.68 11.22 -6.00
C ARG A 65 16.39 10.55 -6.45
N CYS A 66 15.51 10.27 -5.49
CA CYS A 66 14.17 9.79 -5.78
C CYS A 66 13.17 10.95 -5.95
N PHE A 67 12.58 11.11 -7.13
CA PHE A 67 11.59 12.15 -7.41
C PHE A 67 10.21 11.88 -6.79
N ALA A 68 9.97 10.65 -6.31
CA ALA A 68 8.78 10.30 -5.54
C ALA A 68 8.92 10.56 -4.02
N GLY A 69 10.08 11.06 -3.55
CA GLY A 69 10.28 11.50 -2.18
C GLY A 69 10.88 10.48 -1.20
N CYS A 70 11.46 9.37 -1.68
CA CYS A 70 12.27 8.48 -0.81
C CYS A 70 13.58 9.17 -0.40
N ASP A 71 14.05 8.89 0.81
CA ASP A 71 15.34 9.38 1.30
C ASP A 71 16.50 8.66 0.59
N ASP A 72 17.55 9.39 0.25
CA ASP A 72 18.70 8.83 -0.48
C ASP A 72 19.41 7.74 0.35
N GLN A 73 19.38 7.82 1.69
CA GLN A 73 19.94 6.80 2.57
C GLN A 73 19.16 5.48 2.48
N ASP A 74 17.84 5.54 2.40
CA ASP A 74 16.98 4.35 2.28
C ASP A 74 17.20 3.66 0.93
N VAL A 75 17.38 4.45 -0.14
CA VAL A 75 17.73 3.95 -1.47
C VAL A 75 19.06 3.21 -1.44
N LEU A 76 20.10 3.81 -0.88
CA LEU A 76 21.43 3.19 -0.79
C LEU A 76 21.42 1.95 0.11
N ALA A 77 20.77 2.03 1.28
CA ALA A 77 20.70 0.92 2.22
C ALA A 77 20.06 -0.32 1.57
N ARG A 78 19.06 -0.14 0.71
CA ARG A 78 18.40 -1.25 0.01
C ARG A 78 19.31 -1.96 -0.99
N LEU A 79 20.32 -1.27 -1.49
CA LEU A 79 21.37 -1.78 -2.37
C LEU A 79 22.60 -2.28 -1.59
N ASN A 80 22.53 -2.32 -0.24
CA ASN A 80 23.66 -2.57 0.65
C ASN A 80 24.81 -1.54 0.51
N LEU A 81 24.47 -0.31 0.15
CA LEU A 81 25.39 0.82 0.04
C LEU A 81 25.15 1.81 1.20
N ARG A 82 26.14 2.67 1.43
CA ARG A 82 26.11 3.75 2.43
C ARG A 82 26.35 5.09 1.75
N VAL A 83 26.04 6.18 2.45
CA VAL A 83 26.27 7.55 1.96
C VAL A 83 27.72 7.79 1.51
N ARG A 84 28.70 7.15 2.17
CA ARG A 84 30.12 7.26 1.77
C ARG A 84 30.38 6.78 0.34
N ASP A 85 29.60 5.82 -0.16
CA ASP A 85 29.79 5.21 -1.46
C ASP A 85 29.31 6.14 -2.60
N MET A 86 28.65 7.26 -2.26
CA MET A 86 28.35 8.35 -3.20
C MET A 86 29.56 9.20 -3.57
N PHE A 87 30.69 9.08 -2.88
CA PHE A 87 31.85 9.96 -3.08
C PHE A 87 33.07 9.18 -3.58
N ASP A 88 33.73 9.69 -4.61
CA ASP A 88 35.01 9.16 -5.09
C ASP A 88 36.16 9.49 -4.13
N ARG A 89 36.08 10.68 -3.54
CA ARG A 89 36.92 11.15 -2.45
C ARG A 89 36.02 11.80 -1.42
N LEU A 90 36.14 11.37 -0.17
CA LEU A 90 35.38 11.99 0.91
C LEU A 90 35.77 13.47 1.00
N PRO A 91 34.80 14.39 1.14
CA PRO A 91 35.12 15.80 1.37
C PRO A 91 36.03 15.93 2.58
N GLU A 92 37.11 16.70 2.45
CA GLU A 92 37.96 17.02 3.59
C GLU A 92 37.11 17.68 4.68
N ARG A 93 37.17 17.12 5.88
CA ARG A 93 36.48 17.67 7.04
C ARG A 93 37.12 19.04 7.29
N ARG A 94 36.39 20.14 7.06
CA ARG A 94 36.88 21.50 7.40
C ARG A 94 37.15 21.55 8.91
N THR A 95 38.39 21.33 9.30
CA THR A 95 38.93 21.72 10.60
C THR A 95 39.31 23.20 10.48
N ASP A 96 38.30 24.07 10.52
CA ASP A 96 38.51 25.50 10.42
C ASP A 96 39.00 26.03 11.78
N THR A 97 40.30 25.87 12.06
CA THR A 97 41.01 26.64 13.08
C THR A 97 41.67 27.84 12.41
N ARG A 98 40.88 28.87 12.06
CA ARG A 98 41.26 30.30 12.04
C ARG A 98 40.11 31.15 11.51
N ARG A 99 39.40 31.83 12.40
CA ARG A 99 38.56 32.99 12.05
C ARG A 99 39.46 34.20 11.79
N PRO A 100 39.36 34.89 10.65
CA PRO A 100 39.65 36.32 10.58
C PRO A 100 38.41 37.09 11.01
N ASP A 101 38.60 37.98 11.97
CA ASP A 101 37.60 38.90 12.47
C ASP A 101 37.39 40.04 11.47
N THR A 102 36.31 39.98 10.69
CA THR A 102 35.77 41.17 9.99
C THR A 102 34.25 41.08 9.99
N GLY A 103 33.62 41.91 10.82
CA GLY A 103 32.17 41.99 10.93
C GLY A 103 31.49 42.51 9.66
N ARG A 104 30.35 41.92 9.31
CA ARG A 104 29.14 42.62 8.86
C ARG A 104 27.95 41.67 8.87
N ALA A 105 26.85 42.16 9.42
CA ALA A 105 25.61 41.44 9.65
C ALA A 105 25.03 40.78 8.37
N GLY A 106 24.66 39.51 8.51
CA GLY A 106 23.79 38.79 7.59
C GLY A 106 23.07 37.69 8.37
N ARG A 107 21.80 37.92 8.71
CA ARG A 107 20.88 36.93 9.28
C ARG A 107 20.71 35.77 8.29
N GLY A 108 21.59 34.77 8.36
CA GLY A 108 21.34 33.43 7.86
C GLY A 108 20.78 32.60 9.00
N GLN A 109 19.48 32.32 8.98
CA GLN A 109 18.85 31.36 9.89
C GLN A 109 19.62 30.04 9.79
N GLN A 110 20.41 29.72 10.81
CA GLN A 110 20.87 28.35 11.04
C GLN A 110 19.61 27.54 11.32
N GLN A 111 19.15 26.77 10.34
CA GLN A 111 18.18 25.72 10.60
C GLN A 111 18.89 24.66 11.46
N PRO A 112 18.43 24.40 12.69
CA PRO A 112 18.95 23.30 13.47
C PRO A 112 18.62 21.98 12.75
N SER A 113 19.67 21.23 12.44
CA SER A 113 19.59 19.83 12.01
C SER A 113 19.16 18.95 13.19
N ASN A 114 18.46 17.86 12.87
CA ASN A 114 17.86 16.87 13.79
C ASN A 114 16.63 17.33 14.58
N SER A 115 15.48 17.35 13.89
CA SER A 115 14.28 16.77 14.51
C SER A 115 14.33 15.26 14.24
N SER A 116 14.33 14.46 15.30
CA SER A 116 14.04 13.02 15.24
C SER A 116 12.68 12.85 14.56
N LYS A 117 12.65 12.66 13.24
CA LYS A 117 11.39 12.45 12.51
C LYS A 117 10.68 11.26 13.16
N VAL A 118 9.48 11.49 13.69
CA VAL A 118 8.62 10.41 14.19
C VAL A 118 8.30 9.52 12.98
N VAL A 119 9.00 8.39 12.88
CA VAL A 119 8.78 7.41 11.80
C VAL A 119 7.37 6.87 11.96
N ALA A 120 6.54 7.05 10.93
CA ALA A 120 5.16 6.59 10.93
C ALA A 120 5.08 5.07 11.23
N PRO A 121 4.04 4.59 11.93
CA PRO A 121 3.89 3.17 12.27
C PRO A 121 4.06 2.21 11.10
N VAL A 122 3.48 2.57 9.96
CA VAL A 122 3.55 1.79 8.72
C VAL A 122 4.97 1.64 8.18
N GLU A 123 5.81 2.68 8.31
CA GLU A 123 7.21 2.57 7.89
C GLU A 123 7.99 1.64 8.82
N LYS A 124 7.72 1.69 10.13
CA LYS A 124 8.31 0.74 11.09
C LYS A 124 7.89 -0.70 10.77
N ALA A 125 6.62 -0.92 10.44
CA ALA A 125 6.11 -2.22 10.02
C ALA A 125 6.80 -2.73 8.75
N ILE A 126 6.90 -1.89 7.72
CA ILE A 126 7.57 -2.23 6.46
C ILE A 126 9.04 -2.56 6.69
N LEU A 127 9.76 -1.78 7.50
CA LEU A 127 11.16 -2.02 7.83
C LEU A 127 11.35 -3.33 8.61
N ALA A 128 10.47 -3.60 9.58
CA ALA A 128 10.51 -4.81 10.39
C ALA A 128 10.21 -6.08 9.58
N ALA A 129 9.29 -6.00 8.61
CA ALA A 129 8.92 -7.12 7.76
C ALA A 129 10.03 -7.56 6.78
N ARG A 130 11.01 -6.69 6.50
CA ARG A 130 12.17 -6.98 5.62
C ARG A 130 11.76 -7.62 4.28
N PHE A 131 10.70 -7.09 3.65
CA PHE A 131 10.19 -7.65 2.40
C PHE A 131 11.29 -7.80 1.33
N PRO A 132 11.32 -8.95 0.62
CA PRO A 132 12.27 -9.15 -0.47
C PRO A 132 12.05 -8.10 -1.58
N ILE A 133 13.09 -7.81 -2.36
CA ILE A 133 12.90 -7.11 -3.64
C ILE A 133 12.17 -8.12 -4.52
N LEU A 134 10.94 -7.81 -4.90
CA LEU A 134 10.20 -8.69 -5.79
C LEU A 134 10.71 -8.45 -7.21
N SER A 135 11.34 -9.44 -7.82
CA SER A 135 11.52 -9.49 -9.26
C SER A 135 10.26 -10.09 -9.88
N LYS A 136 9.58 -9.35 -10.76
CA LYS A 136 8.52 -9.97 -11.56
C LYS A 136 9.12 -11.02 -12.50
N PRO A 137 8.46 -12.17 -12.69
CA PRO A 137 8.88 -13.12 -13.71
C PRO A 137 8.80 -12.46 -15.08
N ASP A 138 9.81 -12.71 -15.92
CA ASP A 138 9.74 -12.36 -17.33
C ASP A 138 8.64 -13.22 -17.96
N LEU A 139 7.55 -12.58 -18.39
CA LEU A 139 6.41 -13.27 -18.96
C LEU A 139 6.66 -13.62 -20.44
N GLY A 140 7.70 -13.09 -21.08
CA GLY A 140 7.91 -13.22 -22.52
C GLY A 140 6.90 -12.41 -23.35
N VAL A 141 6.70 -12.79 -24.60
CA VAL A 141 5.73 -12.08 -25.48
C VAL A 141 4.29 -12.47 -25.19
N GLN A 142 3.34 -11.57 -25.48
CA GLN A 142 1.92 -11.87 -25.44
C GLN A 142 1.56 -12.86 -26.54
N VAL A 143 0.93 -13.98 -26.17
CA VAL A 143 0.61 -15.09 -27.10
C VAL A 143 -0.87 -15.17 -27.49
N GLY A 144 -1.73 -14.33 -26.89
CA GLY A 144 -3.16 -14.35 -27.16
C GLY A 144 -3.90 -13.11 -26.65
N PRO A 145 -5.20 -13.00 -26.94
CA PRO A 145 -6.00 -11.85 -26.54
C PRO A 145 -6.21 -11.80 -25.02
N PRO A 146 -6.45 -10.60 -24.43
CA PRO A 146 -6.86 -10.49 -23.04
C PRO A 146 -8.24 -11.12 -22.80
N GLU A 147 -8.36 -11.95 -21.76
CA GLU A 147 -9.60 -12.65 -21.39
C GLU A 147 -10.07 -12.19 -20.01
N THR A 148 -11.37 -11.91 -19.87
CA THR A 148 -11.95 -11.61 -18.55
C THR A 148 -12.19 -12.92 -17.84
N VAL A 149 -11.46 -13.15 -16.74
CA VAL A 149 -11.53 -14.40 -15.96
C VAL A 149 -12.46 -14.29 -14.76
N ASP A 150 -12.70 -13.08 -14.25
CA ASP A 150 -13.67 -12.82 -13.19
C ASP A 150 -14.32 -11.44 -13.37
N THR A 151 -15.55 -11.32 -12.87
CA THR A 151 -16.29 -10.05 -12.77
C THR A 151 -16.91 -9.91 -11.40
N TYR A 152 -16.46 -8.92 -10.64
CA TYR A 152 -16.94 -8.62 -9.29
C TYR A 152 -17.95 -7.47 -9.36
N VAL A 153 -19.24 -7.78 -9.22
CA VAL A 153 -20.33 -6.81 -9.35
C VAL A 153 -20.59 -6.11 -8.01
N TYR A 154 -20.51 -4.78 -8.01
CA TYR A 154 -20.79 -3.92 -6.87
C TYR A 154 -22.27 -3.51 -6.90
N ARG A 155 -22.96 -3.74 -5.77
CA ARG A 155 -24.40 -3.53 -5.63
C ARG A 155 -24.71 -2.66 -4.42
N TRP A 156 -25.71 -1.82 -4.57
CA TRP A 156 -26.35 -1.13 -3.46
C TRP A 156 -27.18 -2.11 -2.61
N PRO A 157 -27.52 -1.76 -1.36
CA PRO A 157 -28.33 -2.62 -0.48
C PRO A 157 -29.70 -3.00 -1.07
N ASN A 158 -30.26 -2.18 -1.96
CA ASN A 158 -31.50 -2.48 -2.68
C ASN A 158 -31.32 -3.40 -3.91
N GLY A 159 -30.14 -3.97 -4.11
CA GLY A 159 -29.80 -4.85 -5.23
C GLY A 159 -29.40 -4.13 -6.53
N ARG A 160 -29.54 -2.80 -6.59
CA ARG A 160 -29.17 -2.01 -7.78
C ARG A 160 -27.68 -2.17 -8.07
N VAL A 161 -27.36 -2.53 -9.31
CA VAL A 161 -25.98 -2.61 -9.80
C VAL A 161 -25.41 -1.21 -9.96
N GLU A 162 -24.24 -0.98 -9.39
CA GLU A 162 -23.49 0.28 -9.50
C GLU A 162 -22.37 0.17 -10.53
N GLY A 163 -21.56 -0.88 -10.40
CA GLY A 163 -20.41 -1.11 -11.26
C GLY A 163 -19.84 -2.50 -11.08
N ALA A 164 -18.72 -2.78 -11.73
CA ALA A 164 -17.99 -4.01 -11.57
C ALA A 164 -16.49 -3.80 -11.75
N VAL A 165 -15.71 -4.61 -11.05
CA VAL A 165 -14.28 -4.79 -11.32
C VAL A 165 -14.11 -6.04 -12.16
N LYS A 166 -13.45 -5.90 -13.31
CA LYS A 166 -13.16 -6.98 -14.24
C LYS A 166 -11.71 -7.40 -14.05
N ARG A 167 -11.48 -8.67 -13.72
CA ARG A 167 -10.15 -9.27 -13.70
C ARG A 167 -9.85 -9.85 -15.07
N VAL A 168 -8.72 -9.45 -15.63
CA VAL A 168 -8.30 -9.85 -16.98
C VAL A 168 -6.96 -10.56 -16.91
N HIS A 169 -6.88 -11.70 -17.60
CA HIS A 169 -5.64 -12.41 -17.85
C HIS A 169 -5.27 -12.25 -19.32
N THR A 170 -4.06 -11.77 -19.56
CA THR A 170 -3.49 -11.72 -20.92
C THR A 170 -2.42 -12.80 -21.00
N PRO A 171 -2.62 -13.86 -21.81
CA PRO A 171 -1.67 -14.95 -21.91
C PRO A 171 -0.35 -14.47 -22.53
N HIS A 172 0.76 -14.91 -21.95
CA HIS A 172 2.12 -14.68 -22.41
C HIS A 172 2.88 -16.02 -22.42
N GLU A 173 4.07 -16.07 -23.03
CA GLU A 173 4.86 -17.31 -23.14
C GLU A 173 5.11 -18.00 -21.78
N HIS A 174 5.37 -17.22 -20.74
CA HIS A 174 5.72 -17.71 -19.40
C HIS A 174 4.62 -17.38 -18.39
N GLY A 175 3.36 -17.64 -18.76
CA GLY A 175 2.19 -17.51 -17.88
C GLY A 175 1.20 -16.47 -18.35
N HIS A 176 0.71 -15.62 -17.45
CA HIS A 176 -0.26 -14.59 -17.81
C HIS A 176 -0.01 -13.28 -17.07
N LYS A 177 -0.24 -12.16 -17.77
CA LYS A 177 -0.29 -10.85 -17.17
C LYS A 177 -1.68 -10.62 -16.58
N LYS A 178 -1.75 -10.46 -15.27
CA LYS A 178 -2.97 -10.06 -14.56
C LYS A 178 -3.18 -8.55 -14.65
N SER A 179 -4.39 -8.11 -14.98
CA SER A 179 -4.81 -6.70 -14.96
C SER A 179 -6.26 -6.56 -14.47
N PHE A 180 -6.64 -5.35 -14.07
CA PHE A 180 -7.97 -5.05 -13.56
C PHE A 180 -8.48 -3.74 -14.17
N TRP A 181 -9.78 -3.64 -14.40
CA TRP A 181 -10.42 -2.39 -14.80
C TRP A 181 -11.85 -2.29 -14.29
N GLN A 182 -12.32 -1.06 -14.10
CA GLN A 182 -13.68 -0.78 -13.65
C GLN A 182 -14.63 -0.60 -14.83
N ALA A 183 -15.81 -1.19 -14.70
CA ALA A 183 -16.94 -0.99 -15.59
C ALA A 183 -18.09 -0.36 -14.79
N ARG A 184 -18.67 0.72 -15.31
CA ARG A 184 -19.93 1.27 -14.79
C ARG A 184 -21.10 0.60 -15.49
N TRP A 185 -22.20 0.40 -14.77
CA TRP A 185 -23.44 -0.09 -15.35
C TRP A 185 -24.34 1.09 -15.74
N THR A 186 -24.76 1.17 -17.01
CA THR A 186 -25.61 2.26 -17.50
C THR A 186 -27.11 1.96 -17.39
N GLY A 187 -27.48 0.78 -16.88
CA GLY A 187 -28.84 0.26 -16.93
C GLY A 187 -29.07 -0.73 -18.07
N THR A 188 -28.32 -0.59 -19.17
CA THR A 188 -28.43 -1.46 -20.35
C THR A 188 -27.09 -2.07 -20.78
N ALA A 189 -25.98 -1.42 -20.46
CA ALA A 189 -24.66 -1.86 -20.90
C ALA A 189 -23.57 -1.63 -19.83
N TRP A 190 -22.46 -2.34 -20.00
CA TRP A 190 -21.23 -2.12 -19.26
C TRP A 190 -20.32 -1.18 -20.05
N GLU A 191 -19.93 -0.07 -19.44
CA GLU A 191 -19.00 0.90 -20.03
C GLU A 191 -17.75 1.04 -19.18
N LYS A 192 -16.60 1.32 -19.80
CA LYS A 192 -15.38 1.65 -19.06
C LYS A 192 -15.59 2.95 -18.28
N GLY A 193 -15.34 2.90 -16.99
CA GLY A 193 -15.50 4.06 -16.12
C GLY A 193 -15.50 3.65 -14.65
N GLY A 194 -15.14 4.61 -13.80
CA GLY A 194 -15.32 4.45 -12.36
C GLY A 194 -16.80 4.49 -11.97
N PHE A 195 -17.06 4.07 -10.74
CA PHE A 195 -18.39 4.09 -10.14
C PHE A 195 -18.29 4.58 -8.68
N ALA A 196 -19.43 4.70 -7.98
CA ALA A 196 -19.44 5.21 -6.62
C ALA A 196 -18.47 4.41 -5.69
N PRO A 197 -17.79 5.07 -4.72
CA PRO A 197 -16.84 4.42 -3.82
C PRO A 197 -17.56 3.61 -2.73
N ILE A 198 -18.23 2.53 -3.16
CA ILE A 198 -18.90 1.58 -2.29
C ILE A 198 -18.03 0.34 -2.07
N PRO A 199 -17.96 -0.20 -0.84
CA PRO A 199 -17.36 -1.50 -0.59
C PRO A 199 -18.08 -2.61 -1.36
N TRP A 200 -17.36 -3.68 -1.67
CA TRP A 200 -17.96 -4.88 -2.23
C TRP A 200 -18.75 -5.65 -1.16
N GLN A 201 -19.80 -6.39 -1.53
CA GLN A 201 -20.65 -7.13 -0.58
C GLN A 201 -21.35 -6.25 0.48
N LEU A 202 -21.92 -5.10 0.09
CA LEU A 202 -22.63 -4.20 1.01
C LEU A 202 -23.76 -4.87 1.81
N SER A 203 -24.47 -5.83 1.23
CA SER A 203 -25.53 -6.56 1.92
C SER A 203 -24.99 -7.38 3.09
N ASP A 204 -23.84 -8.04 2.91
CA ASP A 204 -23.19 -8.86 3.94
C ASP A 204 -22.67 -7.97 5.08
N ILE A 205 -22.15 -6.77 4.76
CA ILE A 205 -21.80 -5.77 5.78
C ILE A 205 -23.02 -5.43 6.64
N ARG A 206 -24.20 -5.25 6.03
CA ARG A 206 -25.43 -4.94 6.78
C ARG A 206 -25.81 -6.08 7.72
N GLU A 207 -25.69 -7.33 7.28
CA GLU A 207 -25.88 -8.50 8.13
C GLU A 207 -24.93 -8.48 9.34
N ALA A 208 -23.65 -8.20 9.13
CA ALA A 208 -22.68 -8.10 10.23
C ALA A 208 -23.05 -7.01 11.24
N LEU A 209 -23.51 -5.85 10.76
CA LEU A 209 -23.96 -4.76 11.64
C LEU A 209 -25.19 -5.15 12.47
N ASP A 210 -26.12 -5.92 11.91
CA ASP A 210 -27.34 -6.33 12.59
C ASP A 210 -27.12 -7.50 13.55
N THR A 211 -26.16 -8.39 13.26
CA THR A 211 -25.87 -9.60 14.05
C THR A 211 -24.70 -9.44 15.01
N GLY A 212 -23.88 -8.39 14.85
CA GLY A 212 -22.65 -8.19 15.60
C GLY A 212 -21.49 -9.08 15.15
N ARG A 213 -21.62 -9.79 14.03
CA ARG A 213 -20.53 -10.60 13.44
C ARG A 213 -19.36 -9.71 13.02
N GLU A 214 -18.16 -10.29 13.04
CA GLU A 214 -16.94 -9.61 12.63
C GLU A 214 -16.94 -9.34 11.12
N ILE A 215 -16.38 -8.20 10.72
CA ILE A 215 -16.19 -7.84 9.31
C ILE A 215 -14.71 -7.91 8.96
N TYR A 216 -14.38 -8.64 7.90
CA TYR A 216 -13.03 -8.76 7.37
C TYR A 216 -12.86 -7.79 6.20
N VAL A 217 -11.82 -6.94 6.22
CA VAL A 217 -11.49 -6.05 5.10
C VAL A 217 -10.22 -6.58 4.44
N CYS A 218 -10.37 -7.14 3.25
CA CYS A 218 -9.25 -7.63 2.44
C CYS A 218 -8.79 -6.57 1.44
N GLU A 219 -7.58 -6.71 0.88
CA GLU A 219 -7.08 -5.79 -0.15
C GLU A 219 -7.87 -5.92 -1.47
N GLY A 220 -8.23 -7.14 -1.89
CA GLY A 220 -8.86 -7.38 -3.20
C GLY A 220 -10.02 -8.37 -3.18
N GLU A 221 -10.81 -8.36 -4.25
CA GLU A 221 -12.04 -9.14 -4.36
C GLU A 221 -11.80 -10.65 -4.33
N LYS A 222 -10.66 -11.14 -4.84
CA LYS A 222 -10.29 -12.56 -4.79
C LYS A 222 -10.23 -13.05 -3.33
N ASP A 223 -9.59 -12.28 -2.46
CA ASP A 223 -9.44 -12.62 -1.04
C ASP A 223 -10.77 -12.55 -0.30
N VAL A 224 -11.62 -11.57 -0.65
CA VAL A 224 -13.00 -11.50 -0.16
C VAL A 224 -13.78 -12.75 -0.54
N GLN A 225 -13.67 -13.24 -1.77
CA GLN A 225 -14.33 -14.49 -2.17
C GLN A 225 -13.84 -15.68 -1.36
N ARG A 226 -12.53 -15.80 -1.13
CA ARG A 226 -11.95 -16.88 -0.31
C ARG A 226 -12.42 -16.80 1.13
N ALA A 227 -12.48 -15.61 1.71
CA ALA A 227 -13.02 -15.39 3.06
C ALA A 227 -14.51 -15.76 3.14
N ASN A 228 -15.33 -15.35 2.17
CA ASN A 228 -16.75 -15.68 2.14
C ASN A 228 -16.98 -17.19 1.98
N GLN A 229 -16.17 -17.88 1.18
CA GLN A 229 -16.20 -19.36 1.06
C GLN A 229 -15.87 -20.05 2.39
N ALA A 230 -15.05 -19.42 3.24
CA ALA A 230 -14.77 -19.87 4.60
C ALA A 230 -15.86 -19.47 5.61
N GLY A 231 -16.98 -18.89 5.17
CA GLY A 231 -18.11 -18.50 6.02
C GLY A 231 -17.97 -17.14 6.70
N LEU A 232 -16.98 -16.33 6.33
CA LEU A 232 -16.74 -15.02 6.90
C LEU A 232 -17.54 -13.94 6.17
N ILE A 233 -17.80 -12.81 6.85
CA ILE A 233 -18.31 -11.61 6.21
C ILE A 233 -17.10 -10.75 5.83
N ALA A 234 -16.79 -10.70 4.54
CA ALA A 234 -15.65 -9.94 4.04
C ALA A 234 -16.04 -8.88 2.99
N THR A 235 -15.22 -7.83 2.91
CA THR A 235 -15.36 -6.74 1.95
C THR A 235 -14.00 -6.18 1.51
N CYS A 236 -14.00 -5.40 0.43
CA CYS A 236 -12.85 -4.64 -0.08
C CYS A 236 -13.35 -3.43 -0.87
N ASN A 237 -12.44 -2.53 -1.29
CA ASN A 237 -12.74 -1.49 -2.28
C ASN A 237 -12.37 -1.93 -3.69
N ALA A 238 -12.98 -1.28 -4.68
CA ALA A 238 -12.59 -1.45 -6.07
C ALA A 238 -11.13 -1.03 -6.27
N MET A 239 -10.39 -1.80 -7.09
CA MET A 239 -8.99 -1.56 -7.48
C MET A 239 -7.93 -1.74 -6.39
N GLY A 240 -8.29 -2.22 -5.20
CA GLY A 240 -7.35 -2.62 -4.14
C GLY A 240 -6.48 -1.51 -3.57
N ALA A 241 -5.20 -1.82 -3.26
CA ALA A 241 -4.30 -0.92 -2.58
C ALA A 241 -4.18 0.46 -3.26
N GLY A 242 -4.28 1.52 -2.44
CA GLY A 242 -4.24 2.91 -2.90
C GLY A 242 -5.60 3.51 -3.30
N SER A 243 -6.65 2.70 -3.44
CA SER A 243 -8.00 3.19 -3.79
C SER A 243 -9.00 3.27 -2.62
N TRP A 244 -8.59 2.87 -1.41
CA TRP A 244 -9.41 3.04 -0.21
C TRP A 244 -9.54 4.52 0.20
N THR A 245 -10.75 4.92 0.55
CA THR A 245 -11.10 6.29 0.96
C THR A 245 -11.94 6.30 2.23
N PRO A 246 -12.03 7.44 2.95
CA PRO A 246 -12.93 7.57 4.10
C PRO A 246 -14.40 7.30 3.77
N GLU A 247 -14.82 7.41 2.50
CA GLU A 247 -16.19 7.11 2.09
C GLU A 247 -16.53 5.63 2.23
N HIS A 248 -15.59 4.74 1.93
CA HIS A 248 -15.72 3.29 2.14
C HIS A 248 -15.87 2.98 3.62
N ALA A 249 -15.04 3.59 4.47
CA ALA A 249 -15.08 3.39 5.92
C ALA A 249 -16.40 3.80 6.58
N ARG A 250 -17.20 4.68 5.95
CA ARG A 250 -18.53 5.06 6.49
C ARG A 250 -19.49 3.88 6.57
N TRP A 251 -19.40 2.94 5.64
CA TRP A 251 -20.27 1.76 5.59
C TRP A 251 -20.03 0.78 6.72
N LEU A 252 -18.86 0.83 7.35
CA LEU A 252 -18.48 -0.03 8.46
C LEU A 252 -18.81 0.59 9.82
N ARG A 253 -19.35 1.81 9.86
CA ARG A 253 -19.68 2.51 11.11
C ARG A 253 -20.65 1.69 11.95
N GLY A 254 -20.33 1.53 13.23
CA GLY A 254 -21.15 0.76 14.17
C GLY A 254 -20.82 -0.73 14.22
N ALA A 255 -19.92 -1.23 13.37
CA ALA A 255 -19.42 -2.59 13.49
C ALA A 255 -18.74 -2.78 14.86
N ALA A 256 -19.05 -3.91 15.52
CA ALA A 256 -18.43 -4.26 16.79
C ALA A 256 -16.92 -4.47 16.62
N ARG A 257 -16.54 -5.21 15.58
CA ARG A 257 -15.15 -5.57 15.28
C ARG A 257 -14.88 -5.61 13.78
N VAL A 258 -13.78 -4.99 13.36
CA VAL A 258 -13.28 -5.06 11.99
C VAL A 258 -11.85 -5.60 11.99
N ILE A 259 -11.60 -6.62 11.17
CA ILE A 259 -10.30 -7.25 10.99
C ILE A 259 -9.79 -6.89 9.60
N VAL A 260 -8.74 -6.08 9.52
CA VAL A 260 -8.08 -5.71 8.27
C VAL A 260 -7.01 -6.75 7.95
N ILE A 261 -7.10 -7.39 6.79
CA ILE A 261 -6.13 -8.38 6.32
C ILE A 261 -5.16 -7.69 5.36
N ALA A 262 -3.90 -7.57 5.78
CA ALA A 262 -2.84 -6.95 5.01
C ALA A 262 -2.12 -7.97 4.12
N ASP A 263 -2.00 -7.66 2.83
CA ASP A 263 -1.03 -8.32 1.96
C ASP A 263 0.38 -8.11 2.52
N ARG A 264 1.20 -9.16 2.45
CA ARG A 264 2.61 -9.17 2.90
C ARG A 264 3.53 -8.52 1.88
N ASP A 265 3.22 -7.27 1.55
CA ASP A 265 4.07 -6.39 0.77
C ASP A 265 3.95 -4.92 1.23
N ARG A 266 4.75 -4.04 0.63
CA ARG A 266 4.78 -2.61 1.03
C ARG A 266 3.45 -1.91 0.71
N PRO A 267 2.88 -2.03 -0.50
CA PRO A 267 1.55 -1.47 -0.80
C PRO A 267 0.45 -1.97 0.14
N GLY A 268 0.45 -3.26 0.47
CA GLY A 268 -0.54 -3.90 1.33
C GLY A 268 -0.49 -3.39 2.76
N TYR A 269 0.71 -3.25 3.33
CA TYR A 269 0.86 -2.63 4.65
C TYR A 269 0.39 -1.16 4.68
N ARG A 270 0.64 -0.39 3.61
CA ARG A 270 0.14 0.99 3.50
C ARG A 270 -1.37 1.04 3.36
N HIS A 271 -1.93 0.13 2.57
CA HIS A 271 -3.37 -0.01 2.40
C HIS A 271 -4.03 -0.36 3.74
N ALA A 272 -3.55 -1.40 4.43
CA ALA A 272 -4.09 -1.84 5.71
C ALA A 272 -4.00 -0.75 6.79
N ALA A 273 -2.86 -0.04 6.87
CA ALA A 273 -2.72 1.11 7.77
C ALA A 273 -3.75 2.20 7.46
N LYS A 274 -3.96 2.53 6.17
CA LYS A 274 -4.95 3.52 5.75
C LYS A 274 -6.38 3.11 6.10
N VAL A 275 -6.74 1.85 5.88
CA VAL A 275 -8.04 1.29 6.25
C VAL A 275 -8.23 1.43 7.77
N ALA A 276 -7.29 0.91 8.56
CA ALA A 276 -7.35 0.93 10.01
C ALA A 276 -7.49 2.36 10.56
N ASP A 277 -6.65 3.29 10.12
CA ASP A 277 -6.70 4.70 10.53
C ASP A 277 -8.06 5.35 10.23
N THR A 278 -8.67 5.03 9.08
CA THR A 278 -10.00 5.54 8.75
C THR A 278 -11.13 4.89 9.56
N LEU A 279 -10.90 3.75 10.21
CA LEU A 279 -11.90 3.07 11.04
C LEU A 279 -11.83 3.45 12.52
N VAL A 280 -10.70 4.00 12.98
CA VAL A 280 -10.55 4.49 14.36
C VAL A 280 -11.69 5.45 14.71
N GLY A 281 -12.39 5.15 15.81
CA GLY A 281 -13.53 5.94 16.31
C GLY A 281 -14.83 5.77 15.52
N ARG A 282 -14.88 4.88 14.51
CA ARG A 282 -16.10 4.54 13.78
C ARG A 282 -16.65 3.15 14.13
N VAL A 283 -15.78 2.26 14.60
CA VAL A 283 -16.08 0.87 14.96
C VAL A 283 -15.59 0.57 16.37
N GLY A 284 -16.09 -0.51 17.00
CA GLY A 284 -15.75 -0.88 18.37
C GLY A 284 -14.27 -1.28 18.52
N GLU A 285 -13.81 -2.18 17.65
CA GLU A 285 -12.42 -2.64 17.61
C GLU A 285 -11.93 -2.75 16.16
N VAL A 286 -10.65 -2.39 15.95
CA VAL A 286 -9.93 -2.64 14.70
C VAL A 286 -8.72 -3.50 15.00
N ARG A 287 -8.55 -4.58 14.24
CA ARG A 287 -7.34 -5.41 14.23
C ARG A 287 -6.71 -5.39 12.85
N VAL A 288 -5.38 -5.51 12.80
CA VAL A 288 -4.63 -5.60 11.53
C VAL A 288 -3.82 -6.89 11.52
N LEU A 289 -4.25 -7.86 10.72
CA LEU A 289 -3.66 -9.19 10.65
C LEU A 289 -3.06 -9.44 9.26
N GLN A 290 -2.23 -10.46 9.15
CA GLN A 290 -1.63 -10.94 7.91
C GLN A 290 -1.60 -12.47 7.85
N ALA A 291 -1.40 -12.99 6.65
CA ALA A 291 -1.17 -14.41 6.41
C ALA A 291 0.08 -14.93 7.16
N ARG A 292 -0.04 -16.06 7.85
CA ARG A 292 1.12 -16.79 8.42
C ARG A 292 2.13 -17.23 7.36
N GLY A 293 1.63 -17.78 6.26
CA GLY A 293 2.40 -18.12 5.06
C GLY A 293 1.65 -17.68 3.81
N GLY A 294 2.39 -17.41 2.73
CA GLY A 294 1.83 -16.83 1.52
C GLY A 294 1.86 -15.30 1.52
N LYS A 295 1.43 -14.68 0.41
CA LYS A 295 1.42 -13.23 0.26
C LYS A 295 0.14 -12.61 0.82
N ASP A 296 -1.00 -13.22 0.51
CA ASP A 296 -2.35 -12.70 0.79
C ASP A 296 -3.21 -13.78 1.50
N LEU A 297 -4.49 -13.46 1.75
CA LEU A 297 -5.40 -14.39 2.43
C LEU A 297 -5.69 -15.64 1.58
N SER A 298 -5.74 -15.49 0.26
CA SER A 298 -5.88 -16.64 -0.63
C SER A 298 -4.71 -17.60 -0.46
N ASP A 299 -3.48 -17.10 -0.52
CA ASP A 299 -2.27 -17.92 -0.37
C ASP A 299 -2.19 -18.56 1.02
N HIS A 300 -2.72 -17.89 2.05
CA HIS A 300 -2.81 -18.42 3.42
C HIS A 300 -3.64 -19.70 3.48
N PHE A 301 -4.84 -19.66 2.90
CA PHE A 301 -5.70 -20.84 2.82
C PHE A 301 -5.14 -21.90 1.89
N ASP A 302 -4.52 -21.50 0.78
CA ASP A 302 -3.89 -22.43 -0.17
C ASP A 302 -2.68 -23.16 0.45
N ALA A 303 -2.01 -22.53 1.42
CA ALA A 303 -0.96 -23.14 2.24
C ALA A 303 -1.49 -24.04 3.38
N GLY A 304 -2.82 -24.18 3.53
CA GLY A 304 -3.46 -25.06 4.51
C GLY A 304 -3.59 -24.48 5.91
N TYR A 305 -3.36 -23.18 6.08
CA TYR A 305 -3.57 -22.49 7.35
C TYR A 305 -5.03 -22.10 7.55
N ASP A 306 -5.47 -22.08 8.80
CA ASP A 306 -6.82 -21.64 9.17
C ASP A 306 -6.82 -20.20 9.67
N LEU A 307 -8.02 -19.63 9.85
CA LEU A 307 -8.14 -18.22 10.23
C LEU A 307 -7.48 -17.85 11.57
N SER A 308 -7.35 -18.81 12.48
CA SER A 308 -6.71 -18.61 13.78
C SER A 308 -5.18 -18.56 13.68
N ASP A 309 -4.61 -19.03 12.56
CA ASP A 309 -3.18 -18.90 12.26
C ASP A 309 -2.80 -17.48 11.81
N LEU A 310 -3.76 -16.60 11.53
CA LEU A 310 -3.46 -15.22 11.12
C LEU A 310 -2.65 -14.49 12.20
N GLU A 311 -1.61 -13.79 11.74
CA GLU A 311 -0.66 -13.13 12.62
C GLU A 311 -0.94 -11.62 12.73
N PRO A 312 -0.84 -11.00 13.91
CA PRO A 312 -0.83 -9.56 14.04
C PRO A 312 0.29 -8.91 13.24
N VAL A 313 -0.02 -7.85 12.47
CA VAL A 313 1.02 -7.08 11.77
C VAL A 313 1.76 -6.20 12.78
N PRO A 314 3.09 -6.38 12.98
CA PRO A 314 3.85 -5.57 13.92
C PRO A 314 3.69 -4.07 13.66
N TYR A 315 3.55 -3.29 14.73
CA TYR A 315 3.33 -1.83 14.73
C TYR A 315 2.00 -1.33 14.16
N LEU A 316 1.29 -2.12 13.34
CA LEU A 316 -0.02 -1.77 12.79
C LEU A 316 -1.18 -2.32 13.61
N ASP A 317 -1.06 -3.56 14.13
CA ASP A 317 -2.07 -4.10 15.03
C ASP A 317 -2.00 -3.40 16.39
N ARG A 318 -3.03 -2.63 16.70
CA ARG A 318 -3.12 -1.82 17.91
C ARG A 318 -4.51 -1.99 18.51
N PRO A 319 -4.78 -3.12 19.17
CA PRO A 319 -6.06 -3.32 19.83
C PRO A 319 -6.32 -2.14 20.77
N GLN A 320 -7.42 -1.41 20.54
CA GLN A 320 -7.83 -0.37 21.47
C GLN A 320 -8.37 -1.05 22.73
N PRO A 321 -8.09 -0.51 23.93
CA PRO A 321 -8.79 -0.97 25.12
C PRO A 321 -10.31 -0.78 24.92
N PRO A 322 -11.15 -1.70 25.43
CA PRO A 322 -12.58 -1.63 25.24
C PRO A 322 -13.10 -0.28 25.72
N ARG A 323 -13.80 0.44 24.84
CA ARG A 323 -14.56 1.63 25.24
C ARG A 323 -15.79 1.13 25.97
N ASN A 324 -15.97 1.53 27.23
CA ASN A 324 -17.23 1.35 27.95
C ASN A 324 -18.33 2.11 27.20
N HIS A 325 -18.99 1.45 26.25
CA HIS A 325 -20.23 1.95 25.69
C HIS A 325 -21.35 1.58 26.66
N PRO A 326 -22.11 2.55 27.20
CA PRO A 326 -23.34 2.22 27.89
C PRO A 326 -24.26 1.48 26.89
N PRO A 327 -25.02 0.47 27.36
CA PRO A 327 -25.92 -0.27 26.49
C PRO A 327 -26.87 0.70 25.76
N PRO A 328 -27.27 0.38 24.52
CA PRO A 328 -28.23 1.20 23.80
C PRO A 328 -29.48 1.36 24.68
N ALA A 329 -29.89 2.62 24.90
CA ALA A 329 -31.07 2.94 25.70
C ALA A 329 -32.24 2.09 25.17
N GLY A 330 -32.69 1.15 26.01
CA GLY A 330 -33.83 0.31 25.71
C GLY A 330 -35.00 1.20 25.33
N ARG A 331 -35.66 0.89 24.21
CA ARG A 331 -36.97 1.46 23.93
C ARG A 331 -37.88 1.07 25.09
N ASP A 332 -38.39 2.06 25.81
CA ASP A 332 -39.46 1.88 26.78
C ASP A 332 -40.59 1.07 26.11
N PRO A 333 -41.01 -0.07 26.69
CA PRO A 333 -42.25 -0.69 26.28
C PRO A 333 -43.38 0.26 26.66
N SER A 334 -44.01 0.87 25.65
CA SER A 334 -45.25 1.62 25.83
C SER A 334 -46.27 0.75 26.56
N PRO A 335 -46.89 1.20 27.66
CA PRO A 335 -47.93 0.44 28.31
C PRO A 335 -49.13 0.34 27.38
N SER A 336 -49.43 -0.89 26.94
CA SER A 336 -50.63 -1.22 26.22
C SER A 336 -51.85 -0.86 27.07
N ARG A 337 -52.73 -0.03 26.50
CA ARG A 337 -54.04 0.27 27.08
C ARG A 337 -54.84 -1.03 27.17
N GLY A 338 -55.02 -1.53 28.39
CA GLY A 338 -55.99 -2.57 28.69
C GLY A 338 -57.40 -2.06 28.42
N TYR A 339 -58.07 -2.68 27.46
CA TYR A 339 -59.51 -2.55 27.25
C TYR A 339 -60.13 -3.85 27.77
N THR A 340 -60.70 -3.82 28.97
CA THR A 340 -61.56 -4.91 29.47
C THR A 340 -62.94 -4.37 29.77
N ARG A 341 -63.89 -4.94 29.02
CA ARG A 341 -65.32 -4.67 29.00
C ARG A 341 -65.96 -4.92 30.37
N THR A 342 -66.92 -4.06 30.69
CA THR A 342 -68.01 -4.26 31.63
C THR A 342 -68.77 -5.57 31.37
N ARG A 343 -68.96 -6.36 32.43
CA ARG A 343 -70.29 -6.72 32.99
C ARG A 343 -70.14 -7.35 34.36
#